data_AF-A0A9Q2W1T3-F1
#
_entry.id   AF-A0A9Q2W1T3-F1
#
_cell.length_a   1.000
_cell.length_b   1.000
_cell.length_c   1.000
_cell.angle_alpha   90.00
_cell.angle_beta   90.00
_cell.angle_gamma   90.00
#
_symmetry.space_group_name_H-M   'P 1'
#
loop_
_entity.id
_entity.type
_entity.pdbx_description
1 polymer ?
#
loop_
_entity_poly.entity_id
_entity_poly.type
_entity_poly.pdbx_seq_one_letter_code
_entity_poly.pdbx_strand_id
1 'polypeptide(L)'
;MTDEHRTPRPEDDAARLGLVVVGEAAALQSGDEAALDASEQNIRDTIDELVDEPLTQRQEEVVERLAAAGGTLTAGLSGALAAQSGRSVDDVLEGAARSVVWQQRLADQREDAGSQQREDAGGQQRDQQDENGRGEG
;
A
#
# COMPACT_ATOMS: atom_id res chain seq x y z
N MET A 1 5.11 27.07 -1.02
CA MET A 1 4.47 26.35 -2.12
C MET A 1 4.59 24.88 -1.77
N THR A 2 3.52 24.33 -1.24
CA THR A 2 3.41 22.97 -0.71
C THR A 2 3.33 21.99 -1.88
N ASP A 3 4.11 20.91 -1.82
CA ASP A 3 4.00 19.75 -2.73
C ASP A 3 2.59 19.15 -2.60
N GLU A 4 1.64 19.63 -3.41
CA GLU A 4 0.24 19.18 -3.35
C GLU A 4 -0.05 17.97 -4.24
N HIS A 5 0.89 17.52 -5.09
CA HIS A 5 0.68 16.37 -5.99
C HIS A 5 1.88 15.42 -6.01
N ARG A 6 2.18 14.76 -4.90
CA ARG A 6 2.85 13.46 -4.99
C ARG A 6 1.78 12.46 -5.41
N THR A 7 1.80 12.02 -6.66
CA THR A 7 1.04 10.84 -7.09
C THR A 7 1.34 9.72 -6.09
N PRO A 8 0.31 9.03 -5.55
CA PRO A 8 0.50 7.90 -4.65
C PRO A 8 1.50 6.91 -5.28
N ARG A 9 2.41 6.38 -4.47
CA ARG A 9 3.38 5.41 -4.97
C ARG A 9 2.69 4.06 -5.15
N PRO A 10 3.07 3.26 -6.16
CA PRO A 10 2.53 1.91 -6.35
C PRO A 10 2.61 1.04 -5.09
N GLU A 11 3.64 1.24 -4.26
CA GLU A 11 3.84 0.53 -2.99
C GLU A 11 2.82 0.94 -1.92
N ASP A 12 2.40 2.20 -1.88
CA ASP A 12 1.35 2.68 -0.96
C ASP A 12 -0.01 2.12 -1.35
N ASP A 13 -0.29 2.09 -2.65
CA ASP A 13 -1.51 1.54 -3.21
C ASP A 13 -1.57 0.03 -2.98
N ALA A 14 -0.45 -0.67 -3.18
CA ALA A 14 -0.32 -2.09 -2.86
C ALA A 14 -0.52 -2.38 -1.36
N ALA A 15 -0.01 -1.51 -0.48
CA ALA A 15 -0.21 -1.65 0.97
C ALA A 15 -1.69 -1.43 1.35
N ARG A 16 -2.35 -0.41 0.78
CA ARG A 16 -3.80 -0.17 0.95
C ARG A 16 -4.62 -1.36 0.49
N LEU A 17 -4.41 -1.83 -0.73
CA LEU A 17 -5.10 -3.00 -1.29
C LEU A 17 -4.85 -4.25 -0.44
N GLY A 18 -3.61 -4.45 0.02
CA GLY A 18 -3.26 -5.56 0.90
C GLY A 18 -4.02 -5.55 2.23
N LEU A 19 -4.17 -4.37 2.86
CA LEU A 19 -4.93 -4.23 4.09
C LEU A 19 -6.43 -4.49 3.90
N VAL A 20 -6.99 -4.04 2.78
CA VAL A 20 -8.38 -4.28 2.43
C VAL A 20 -8.66 -5.79 2.27
N VAL A 21 -7.79 -6.52 1.56
CA VAL A 21 -7.92 -7.98 1.39
C VAL A 21 -7.80 -8.72 2.73
N VAL A 22 -6.95 -8.26 3.66
CA VAL A 22 -6.87 -8.82 5.02
C VAL A 22 -8.16 -8.55 5.81
N GLY A 23 -8.75 -7.37 5.66
CA GLY A 23 -10.05 -7.03 6.24
C GLY A 23 -11.18 -7.92 5.73
N GLU A 24 -11.21 -8.18 4.42
CA GLU A 24 -12.18 -9.10 3.79
C GLU A 24 -12.02 -10.53 4.30
N ALA A 25 -10.78 -11.02 4.40
CA ALA A 25 -10.52 -12.33 4.97
C ALA A 25 -10.98 -12.45 6.43
N ALA A 26 -10.82 -11.38 7.22
CA ALA A 26 -11.33 -11.33 8.59
C ALA A 26 -12.87 -11.33 8.64
N ALA A 27 -13.53 -10.58 7.74
CA ALA A 27 -14.98 -10.59 7.61
C ALA A 27 -15.52 -11.99 7.23
N LEU A 28 -14.90 -12.64 6.23
CA LEU A 28 -15.22 -14.03 5.83
C LEU A 28 -15.07 -15.01 7.00
N GLN A 29 -14.03 -14.85 7.81
CA GLN A 29 -13.79 -15.71 8.96
C GLN A 29 -14.80 -15.51 10.09
N SER A 30 -15.24 -14.25 10.29
CA SER A 30 -16.22 -13.92 11.33
C SER A 30 -17.62 -14.48 11.05
N GLY A 31 -17.95 -14.71 9.77
CA GLY A 31 -19.28 -15.09 9.33
C GLY A 31 -20.34 -14.00 9.54
N ASP A 32 -19.92 -12.76 9.84
CA ASP A 32 -20.78 -11.60 9.98
C ASP A 32 -21.09 -11.00 8.60
N GLU A 33 -22.33 -11.18 8.15
CA GLU A 33 -22.81 -10.70 6.85
C GLU A 33 -22.73 -9.17 6.75
N ALA A 34 -22.94 -8.44 7.85
CA ALA A 34 -22.79 -6.98 7.86
C ALA A 34 -21.31 -6.56 7.73
N ALA A 35 -20.39 -7.33 8.30
CA ALA A 35 -18.95 -7.10 8.13
C ALA A 35 -18.49 -7.41 6.70
N LEU A 36 -19.09 -8.41 6.07
CA LEU A 36 -18.84 -8.74 4.66
C LEU A 36 -19.31 -7.63 3.73
N ASP A 37 -20.55 -7.16 3.87
CA ASP A 37 -21.08 -6.04 3.07
C ASP A 37 -20.23 -4.77 3.25
N ALA A 38 -19.82 -4.47 4.49
CA ALA A 38 -18.95 -3.34 4.78
C ALA A 38 -17.55 -3.51 4.16
N SER A 39 -17.02 -4.73 4.13
CA SER A 39 -15.75 -5.02 3.48
C SER A 39 -15.83 -4.88 1.96
N GLU A 40 -16.90 -5.35 1.33
CA GLU A 40 -17.13 -5.16 -0.11
C GLU A 40 -17.21 -3.68 -0.48
N GLN A 41 -17.91 -2.88 0.31
CA GLN A 41 -17.97 -1.43 0.08
C GLN A 41 -16.60 -0.79 0.25
N ASN A 42 -15.82 -1.18 1.27
CA ASN A 42 -14.47 -0.67 1.49
C ASN A 42 -13.53 -1.00 0.31
N ILE A 43 -13.67 -2.19 -0.29
CA ILE A 43 -12.93 -2.55 -1.52
C ILE A 43 -13.27 -1.58 -2.65
N ARG A 44 -14.56 -1.34 -2.89
CA ARG A 44 -15.01 -0.42 -3.95
C ARG A 44 -14.49 0.99 -3.70
N ASP A 45 -14.67 1.51 -2.49
CA ASP A 45 -14.22 2.86 -2.11
C ASP A 45 -12.70 2.99 -2.25
N THR A 46 -11.94 1.99 -1.81
CA THR A 46 -10.47 2.01 -1.93
C THR A 46 -10.04 2.02 -3.39
N ILE A 47 -10.71 1.26 -4.26
CA ILE A 47 -10.33 1.17 -5.67
C ILE A 47 -10.74 2.44 -6.42
N ASP A 48 -11.89 3.01 -6.10
CA ASP A 48 -12.33 4.30 -6.63
C ASP A 48 -11.35 5.43 -6.29
N GLU A 49 -10.71 5.38 -5.11
CA GLU A 49 -9.64 6.32 -4.74
C GLU A 49 -8.33 6.11 -5.52
N LEU A 50 -8.12 4.93 -6.12
CA LEU A 50 -6.87 4.55 -6.81
C LEU A 50 -6.95 4.68 -8.33
N VAL A 51 -8.13 4.90 -8.91
CA VAL A 51 -8.32 5.00 -10.36
C VAL A 51 -8.46 6.46 -10.79
N ASP A 52 -7.76 6.84 -11.86
CA ASP A 52 -7.82 8.20 -12.41
C ASP A 52 -9.14 8.49 -13.13
N GLU A 53 -9.73 7.45 -13.73
CA GLU A 53 -11.00 7.49 -14.44
C GLU A 53 -11.93 6.40 -13.91
N PRO A 54 -13.26 6.62 -13.88
CA PRO A 54 -14.21 5.60 -13.48
C PRO A 54 -14.02 4.31 -14.27
N LEU A 55 -14.04 3.18 -13.58
CA LEU A 55 -13.96 1.88 -14.21
C LEU A 55 -15.13 1.67 -15.17
N THR A 56 -14.88 0.97 -16.28
CA THR A 56 -15.99 0.42 -17.07
C THR A 56 -16.70 -0.66 -16.26
N GLN A 57 -17.98 -0.88 -16.51
CA GLN A 57 -18.76 -1.94 -15.86
C GLN A 57 -18.05 -3.31 -15.87
N ARG A 58 -17.38 -3.65 -16.97
CA ARG A 58 -16.66 -4.92 -17.08
C ARG A 58 -15.41 -4.97 -16.19
N GLN A 59 -14.73 -3.84 -16.00
CA GLN A 59 -13.57 -3.76 -15.11
C GLN A 59 -13.99 -3.85 -13.64
N GLU A 60 -15.10 -3.20 -13.25
CA GLU A 60 -15.69 -3.34 -11.90
C GLU A 60 -15.99 -4.81 -11.58
N GLU A 61 -16.67 -5.53 -12.49
CA GLU A 61 -16.96 -6.96 -12.31
C GLU A 61 -15.67 -7.81 -12.15
N VAL A 62 -14.60 -7.47 -12.86
CA VAL A 62 -13.32 -8.19 -12.76
C VAL A 62 -12.64 -7.90 -11.43
N VAL A 63 -12.62 -6.64 -11.02
CA VAL A 63 -12.06 -6.20 -9.76
C VAL A 63 -12.77 -6.87 -8.58
N GLU A 64 -14.10 -6.88 -8.58
CA GLU A 64 -14.91 -7.51 -7.52
C GLU A 64 -14.60 -9.01 -7.40
N ARG A 65 -14.46 -9.71 -8.53
CA ARG A 65 -14.07 -11.14 -8.54
C ARG A 65 -12.64 -11.36 -8.05
N LEU A 66 -11.72 -10.44 -8.37
CA LEU A 66 -10.34 -10.51 -7.91
C LEU A 66 -10.25 -10.29 -6.40
N ALA A 67 -11.03 -9.34 -5.86
CA ALA A 67 -11.13 -9.11 -4.43
C ALA A 67 -11.68 -10.34 -3.71
N ALA A 68 -12.85 -10.85 -4.13
CA ALA A 68 -13.45 -12.06 -3.57
C ALA A 68 -12.50 -13.28 -3.61
N ALA A 69 -11.78 -13.46 -4.71
CA ALA A 69 -10.75 -14.49 -4.82
C ALA A 69 -9.57 -14.24 -3.86
N GLY A 70 -9.10 -12.99 -3.75
CA GLY A 70 -8.04 -12.56 -2.85
C GLY A 70 -8.39 -12.77 -1.38
N GLY A 71 -9.58 -12.35 -0.95
CA GLY A 71 -10.12 -12.56 0.39
C GLY A 71 -10.23 -14.05 0.72
N THR A 72 -10.78 -14.86 -0.21
CA THR A 72 -10.89 -16.31 -0.05
C THR A 72 -9.52 -16.99 0.11
N LEU A 73 -8.55 -16.64 -0.74
CA LEU A 73 -7.20 -17.18 -0.66
C LEU A 73 -6.53 -16.79 0.66
N THR A 74 -6.68 -15.53 1.08
CA THR A 74 -6.11 -15.01 2.33
C THR A 74 -6.73 -15.69 3.55
N ALA A 75 -8.05 -15.86 3.57
CA ALA A 75 -8.75 -16.60 4.63
C ALA A 75 -8.30 -18.07 4.69
N GLY A 76 -8.26 -18.75 3.55
CA GLY A 76 -7.85 -20.16 3.47
C GLY A 76 -6.40 -20.39 3.89
N LEU A 77 -5.46 -19.55 3.43
CA LEU A 77 -4.05 -19.61 3.82
C LEU A 77 -3.86 -19.27 5.29
N SER A 78 -4.60 -18.28 5.81
CA SER A 78 -4.55 -17.91 7.23
C SER A 78 -5.09 -19.03 8.11
N GLY A 79 -6.17 -19.70 7.70
CA GLY A 79 -6.69 -20.90 8.35
C GLY A 79 -5.68 -22.06 8.37
N ALA A 80 -5.04 -22.34 7.23
CA ALA A 80 -4.02 -23.38 7.15
C ALA A 80 -2.79 -23.07 8.02
N LEU A 81 -2.32 -21.82 8.02
CA LEU A 81 -1.18 -21.39 8.83
C LEU A 81 -1.50 -21.38 10.33
N ALA A 82 -2.71 -20.95 10.72
CA ALA A 82 -3.19 -21.01 12.09
C ALA A 82 -3.19 -22.46 12.61
N ALA A 83 -3.74 -23.40 11.83
CA ALA A 83 -3.75 -24.81 12.15
C ALA A 83 -2.33 -25.41 12.27
N GLN A 84 -1.42 -25.02 11.38
CA GLN A 84 -0.03 -25.51 11.40
C GLN A 84 0.78 -24.95 12.58
N SER A 85 0.53 -23.70 12.97
CA SER A 85 1.31 -22.99 13.99
C SER A 85 0.70 -23.04 15.39
N GLY A 86 -0.51 -23.59 15.53
CA GLY A 86 -1.25 -23.63 16.80
C GLY A 86 -1.71 -22.26 17.29
N ARG A 87 -1.93 -21.31 16.38
CA ARG A 87 -2.40 -19.94 16.67
C ARG A 87 -3.83 -19.75 16.22
N SER A 88 -4.45 -18.65 16.64
CA SER A 88 -5.76 -18.26 16.09
C SER A 88 -5.60 -17.68 14.68
N VAL A 89 -6.67 -17.74 13.88
CA VAL A 89 -6.71 -17.09 12.55
C VAL A 89 -6.57 -15.57 12.70
N ASP A 90 -7.17 -15.00 13.74
CA ASP A 90 -7.09 -13.57 14.05
C ASP A 90 -5.64 -13.12 14.30
N ASP A 91 -4.84 -13.90 15.05
CA ASP A 91 -3.43 -13.61 15.28
C ASP A 91 -2.60 -13.63 13.97
N VAL A 92 -2.96 -14.53 13.05
CA VAL A 92 -2.30 -14.65 11.74
C VAL A 92 -2.64 -13.45 10.85
N LEU A 93 -3.92 -13.09 10.77
CA LEU A 93 -4.39 -11.94 10.00
C LEU A 93 -3.85 -10.62 10.57
N GLU A 94 -3.81 -10.47 11.90
CA GLU A 94 -3.17 -9.32 12.55
C GLU A 94 -1.68 -9.25 12.21
N GLY A 95 -0.97 -10.39 12.26
CA GLY A 95 0.43 -10.49 11.85
C GLY A 95 0.65 -10.09 10.39
N ALA A 96 -0.26 -10.50 9.49
CA ALA A 96 -0.23 -10.12 8.09
C ALA A 96 -0.42 -8.60 7.92
N ALA A 97 -1.44 -8.02 8.55
CA ALA A 97 -1.69 -6.57 8.50
C ALA A 97 -0.48 -5.75 9.02
N ARG A 98 0.10 -6.15 10.16
CA ARG A 98 1.31 -5.51 10.70
C ARG A 98 2.49 -5.62 9.74
N SER A 99 2.61 -6.74 9.02
CA SER A 99 3.68 -6.94 8.03
C SER A 99 3.52 -6.02 6.83
N VAL A 100 2.29 -5.81 6.35
CA VAL A 100 1.99 -4.86 5.27
C VAL A 100 2.36 -3.43 5.66
N VAL A 101 1.92 -2.97 6.83
CA VAL A 101 2.28 -1.62 7.33
C VAL A 101 3.79 -1.48 7.53
N TRP A 102 4.45 -2.53 8.03
CA TRP A 102 5.90 -2.52 8.20
C TRP A 102 6.64 -2.42 6.86
N GLN A 103 6.20 -3.14 5.84
CA GLN A 103 6.78 -3.06 4.50
C GLN A 103 6.61 -1.67 3.88
N GLN A 104 5.45 -1.04 4.05
CA GLN A 104 5.21 0.34 3.62
C GLN A 104 6.21 1.29 4.28
N ARG A 105 6.35 1.24 5.61
CA ARG A 105 7.32 2.08 6.34
C ARG A 105 8.77 1.85 5.89
N LEU A 106 9.13 0.63 5.51
CA LEU A 106 10.48 0.34 4.99
C LEU A 106 10.70 0.93 3.60
N ALA A 107 9.66 0.98 2.76
CA ALA A 107 9.73 1.66 1.47
C ALA A 107 9.97 3.16 1.67
N ASP A 108 9.25 3.80 2.58
CA ASP A 108 9.41 5.22 2.94
C ASP A 108 10.84 5.56 3.37
N GLN A 109 11.40 4.77 4.30
CA GLN A 109 12.73 4.99 4.83
C GLN A 109 13.84 4.87 3.77
N ARG A 110 13.67 3.99 2.77
CA ARG A 110 14.65 3.83 1.68
C ARG A 110 14.66 5.04 0.75
N GLU A 111 13.50 5.65 0.54
CA GLU A 111 13.39 6.84 -0.31
C GLU A 111 13.93 8.08 0.40
N ASP A 112 13.65 8.26 1.68
CA ASP A 112 14.20 9.36 2.48
C ASP A 112 15.74 9.30 2.52
N ALA A 113 16.31 8.10 2.62
CA ALA A 113 17.75 7.91 2.54
C ALA A 113 18.33 8.21 1.15
N GLY A 114 17.59 7.88 0.08
CA GLY A 114 17.99 8.14 -1.31
C GLY A 114 17.83 9.59 -1.75
N SER A 115 16.86 10.32 -1.19
CA SER A 115 16.63 11.75 -1.46
C SER A 115 17.68 12.62 -0.77
N GLN A 116 18.02 12.33 0.49
CA GLN A 116 19.11 12.99 1.22
C GLN A 116 20.46 12.88 0.49
N GLN A 117 20.75 11.71 -0.09
CA GLN A 117 21.99 11.48 -0.83
C GLN A 117 22.07 12.25 -2.17
N ARG A 118 20.92 12.57 -2.79
CA ARG A 118 20.85 13.39 -4.01
C ARG A 118 20.97 14.88 -3.73
N GLU A 119 20.43 15.35 -2.60
CA GLU A 119 20.57 16.74 -2.17
C GLU A 119 22.02 17.09 -1.83
N ASP A 120 22.74 16.19 -1.14
CA ASP A 120 24.16 16.38 -0.83
C ASP A 120 25.06 16.39 -2.09
N ALA A 121 24.73 15.61 -3.11
CA ALA A 121 25.48 15.59 -4.38
C ALA A 121 25.20 16.81 -5.27
N GLY A 122 23.98 17.38 -5.18
CA GLY A 122 23.59 18.60 -5.92
C GLY A 122 24.09 19.91 -5.28
N GLY A 123 24.31 19.92 -3.96
CA GLY A 123 24.89 21.07 -3.25
C GLY A 123 26.36 21.33 -3.58
N GLN A 124 27.16 20.27 -3.76
CA GLN A 124 28.60 20.39 -4.02
C GLN A 124 28.95 20.93 -5.41
N GLN A 125 28.01 20.91 -6.37
CA GLN A 125 28.23 21.48 -7.71
C GLN A 125 27.89 22.97 -7.81
N ARG A 126 27.07 23.53 -6.91
CA ARG A 126 26.73 24.97 -6.94
C ARG A 126 27.83 25.83 -6.33
N ASP A 127 28.50 25.35 -5.29
CA ASP A 127 29.56 26.12 -4.64
C ASP A 127 30.84 26.25 -5.50
N GLN A 128 31.09 25.35 -6.46
CA GLN A 128 32.25 25.44 -7.36
C GLN A 128 32.08 26.38 -8.55
N GLN A 129 30.85 26.75 -8.92
CA GLN A 129 30.61 27.68 -10.05
C GLN A 129 30.69 29.15 -9.64
N ASP A 130 30.44 29.47 -8.36
CA ASP A 130 30.49 30.85 -7.87
C ASP A 130 31.92 31.34 -7.53
N GLU A 131 32.89 30.43 -7.34
CA GLU A 131 34.29 30.81 -7.09
C GLU A 131 35.10 31.13 -8.37
N ASN A 132 34.67 30.68 -9.55
CA ASN A 132 35.39 30.91 -10.82
C ASN A 132 34.95 32.16 -11.61
N GLY A 133 34.02 32.97 -11.08
CA GLY A 133 33.43 34.11 -11.80
C GLY A 133 33.96 35.51 -11.44
N ARG A 134 34.93 35.63 -10.52
CA ARG A 134 35.45 36.95 -10.07
C ARG A 134 36.95 37.13 -10.26
N GLY A 135 37.33 37.28 -11.51
CA GLY A 135 38.59 37.84 -12.01
C GLY A 135 38.45 37.78 -13.53
N GLU A 136 38.47 38.87 -14.29
CA GLU A 136 39.57 39.82 -14.44
C GLU A 136 39.03 41.22 -14.79
N GLY A 137 39.80 42.24 -14.38
CA GLY A 137 39.63 43.62 -14.81
C GLY A 137 40.51 43.99 -15.99
#